data_AF-A0AAX3AJW4-F1
#
_entry.id   AF-A0AAX3AJW4-F1
#
_cell.length_a   1.000
_cell.length_b   1.000
_cell.length_c   1.000
_cell.angle_alpha   90.00
_cell.angle_beta   90.00
_cell.angle_gamma   90.00
#
_symmetry.space_group_name_H-M   'P 1'
#
loop_
_entity.id
_entity.type
_entity.pdbx_description
1 polymer ?
#
loop_
_entity_poly.entity_id
_entity_poly.type
_entity_poly.pdbx_seq_one_letter_code
_entity_poly.pdbx_strand_id
1 'polypeptide(L)'
;MSIADYPHRPGAHCGSASLRNLAARYGWGFDEPLCFGLGAGIGFGYYEKGPASRTIMGRTSWLESSFFDTLAIPFAEEDGSDWETAWEAVNARIVGGTPVVLFADLYSVPHKARRLTASECEFGGEIGAE
;
A
#
# COMPACT_ATOMS: atom_id res chain seq x y z
N MET A 1 -9.67 14.29 3.93
CA MET A 1 -10.46 13.19 4.50
C MET A 1 -9.52 12.31 5.31
N SER A 2 -9.97 11.73 6.41
CA SER A 2 -9.19 10.75 7.18
C SER A 2 -10.14 9.80 7.89
N ILE A 3 -9.73 8.56 8.09
CA ILE A 3 -10.44 7.60 8.93
C ILE A 3 -10.12 7.93 10.39
N ALA A 4 -11.15 8.17 11.20
CA ALA A 4 -10.99 8.45 12.62
C ALA A 4 -10.31 7.26 13.33
N ASP A 5 -9.42 7.56 14.27
CA ASP A 5 -8.71 6.58 15.10
C ASP A 5 -7.99 5.46 14.33
N TYR A 6 -7.56 5.74 13.09
CA TYR A 6 -6.76 4.79 12.32
C TYR A 6 -5.42 4.52 13.04
N PRO A 7 -5.07 3.26 13.36
CA PRO A 7 -3.93 2.91 14.20
C PRO A 7 -2.60 2.97 13.42
N HIS A 8 -2.30 4.16 12.88
CA HIS A 8 -1.10 4.41 12.10
C HIS A 8 0.15 4.37 12.99
N ARG A 9 1.09 3.50 12.62
CA ARG A 9 2.44 3.46 13.19
C ARG A 9 3.46 3.29 12.05
N PRO A 10 4.69 3.83 12.18
CA PRO A 10 5.79 3.49 11.27
C PRO A 10 6.24 2.03 11.48
N GLY A 11 7.09 1.53 10.59
CA GLY A 11 7.63 0.17 10.65
C GLY A 11 8.98 0.07 9.93
N ALA A 12 9.54 -1.13 9.89
CA ALA A 12 10.82 -1.41 9.24
C ALA A 12 10.70 -1.51 7.71
N HIS A 13 9.53 -1.94 7.22
CA HIS A 13 9.24 -2.05 5.79
C HIS A 13 7.85 -1.48 5.49
N CYS A 14 7.78 -0.52 4.58
CA CYS A 14 6.57 0.29 4.35
C CYS A 14 5.33 -0.57 4.04
N GLY A 15 5.45 -1.55 3.13
CA GLY A 15 4.32 -2.43 2.77
C GLY A 15 3.79 -3.23 3.96
N SER A 16 4.66 -3.89 4.72
CA SER A 16 4.23 -4.70 5.88
C SER A 16 3.78 -3.84 7.06
N ALA A 17 4.34 -2.64 7.23
CA ALA A 17 3.85 -1.69 8.22
C ALA A 17 2.42 -1.22 7.90
N SER A 18 2.11 -0.99 6.62
CA SER A 18 0.76 -0.67 6.15
C SER A 18 -0.22 -1.82 6.40
N LEU A 19 0.15 -3.06 6.05
CA LEU A 19 -0.67 -4.26 6.33
C LEU A 19 -0.92 -4.44 7.83
N ARG A 20 0.08 -4.19 8.66
CA ARG A 20 -0.05 -4.26 10.12
C ARG A 20 -0.96 -3.15 10.68
N ASN A 21 -0.97 -1.96 10.08
CA ASN A 21 -1.92 -0.89 10.44
C ASN A 21 -3.36 -1.29 10.06
N LEU A 22 -3.52 -1.88 8.88
CA LEU A 22 -4.80 -2.41 8.41
C LEU A 22 -5.31 -3.52 9.34
N ALA A 23 -4.46 -4.50 9.66
CA ALA A 23 -4.78 -5.58 10.58
C ALA A 23 -5.20 -5.07 11.96
N ALA A 24 -4.57 -3.99 12.46
CA ALA A 24 -4.98 -3.36 13.70
C ALA A 24 -6.34 -2.66 13.58
N ARG A 25 -6.65 -2.02 12.44
CA ARG A 25 -7.94 -1.36 12.19
C ARG A 25 -9.12 -2.35 12.16
N TYR A 26 -8.89 -3.57 11.69
CA TYR A 26 -9.90 -4.64 11.65
C TYR A 26 -9.83 -5.60 12.86
N GLY A 27 -8.91 -5.39 13.80
CA GLY A 27 -8.80 -6.21 15.01
C GLY A 27 -8.23 -7.61 14.81
N TRP A 28 -7.50 -7.86 13.70
CA TRP A 28 -6.89 -9.17 13.42
C TRP A 28 -5.67 -9.47 14.30
N GLY A 29 -5.06 -8.45 14.92
CA GLY A 29 -4.03 -8.63 15.94
C GLY A 29 -2.65 -9.06 15.41
N PHE A 30 -2.37 -8.86 14.12
CA PHE A 30 -1.08 -9.22 13.52
C PHE A 30 0.01 -8.16 13.79
N ASP A 31 1.22 -8.63 14.04
CA ASP A 31 2.42 -7.79 14.10
C ASP A 31 3.11 -7.68 12.72
N GLU A 32 4.10 -6.79 12.61
CA GLU A 32 4.75 -6.51 11.32
C GLU A 32 5.46 -7.71 10.71
N PRO A 33 6.27 -8.50 11.47
CA PRO A 33 6.92 -9.68 10.93
C PRO A 33 5.92 -10.73 10.43
N LEU A 34 4.80 -10.94 11.14
CA LEU A 34 3.76 -11.85 10.70
C LEU A 34 3.10 -11.36 9.40
N CYS A 35 2.74 -10.08 9.30
CA CYS A 35 2.22 -9.50 8.06
C CYS A 35 3.20 -9.68 6.89
N PHE A 36 4.49 -9.47 7.12
CA PHE A 36 5.52 -9.67 6.10
C PHE A 36 5.64 -11.14 5.67
N GLY A 37 5.55 -12.07 6.62
CA GLY A 37 5.55 -13.52 6.35
C GLY A 37 4.31 -13.98 5.57
N LEU A 38 3.12 -13.54 5.99
CA LEU A 38 1.84 -13.83 5.32
C LEU A 38 1.80 -13.28 3.89
N GLY A 39 2.45 -12.15 3.64
CA GLY A 39 2.63 -11.61 2.29
C GLY A 39 3.67 -12.33 1.44
N ALA A 40 4.28 -13.43 1.90
CA ALA A 40 5.43 -14.06 1.23
C ALA A 40 6.53 -13.03 0.88
N GLY A 41 6.87 -12.16 1.85
CA GLY A 41 7.63 -10.93 1.59
C GLY A 41 9.10 -11.10 1.23
N ILE A 42 9.74 -12.22 1.58
CA ILE A 42 11.14 -12.45 1.23
C ILE A 42 11.24 -12.78 -0.26
N GLY A 43 12.02 -12.01 -1.00
CA GLY A 43 12.27 -12.24 -2.41
C GLY A 43 13.60 -11.65 -2.86
N PHE A 44 14.05 -12.07 -4.03
CA PHE A 44 15.19 -11.46 -4.70
C PHE A 44 14.80 -11.16 -6.15
N GLY A 45 14.67 -9.87 -6.45
CA GLY A 45 14.40 -9.36 -7.78
C GLY A 45 15.60 -8.57 -8.30
N TYR A 46 15.96 -8.81 -9.55
CA TYR A 46 16.97 -8.03 -10.26
C TYR A 46 16.37 -7.51 -11.56
N TYR A 47 16.38 -6.19 -11.75
CA TYR A 47 15.73 -5.52 -12.86
C TYR A 47 16.70 -4.58 -13.57
N GLU A 48 16.74 -4.64 -14.90
CA GLU A 48 17.50 -3.72 -15.76
C GLU A 48 16.56 -2.75 -16.51
N LYS A 49 15.40 -2.46 -15.91
CA LYS A 49 14.36 -1.60 -16.46
C LYS A 49 13.92 -0.59 -15.40
N GLY A 50 13.64 0.64 -15.81
CA GLY A 50 13.16 1.71 -14.95
C GLY A 50 14.10 2.93 -14.92
N PRO A 51 13.85 3.90 -14.03
CA PRO A 51 14.66 5.13 -13.95
C PRO A 51 16.08 4.87 -13.44
N ALA A 52 16.30 3.76 -12.72
CA ALA A 52 17.63 3.26 -12.38
C ALA A 52 18.13 2.27 -13.44
N SER A 53 19.42 2.32 -13.76
CA SER A 53 20.04 1.41 -14.73
C SER A 53 20.01 -0.06 -14.29
N ARG A 54 20.03 -0.31 -12.97
CA ARG A 54 19.91 -1.63 -12.34
C ARG A 54 19.26 -1.47 -10.96
N THR A 55 18.25 -2.28 -10.66
CA THR A 55 17.55 -2.28 -9.36
C THR A 55 17.57 -3.67 -8.76
N ILE A 56 17.92 -3.75 -7.47
CA ILE A 56 17.80 -4.97 -6.67
C ILE A 56 16.65 -4.76 -5.68
N MET A 57 15.71 -5.70 -5.66
CA MET A 57 14.59 -5.71 -4.71
C MET A 57 14.73 -6.90 -3.76
N GLY A 58 14.74 -6.63 -2.46
CA GLY A 58 14.81 -7.64 -1.39
C GLY A 58 13.45 -8.22 -0.98
N ARG A 59 12.41 -7.93 -1.75
CA ARG A 59 11.05 -8.44 -1.56
C ARG A 59 10.38 -8.86 -2.86
N THR A 60 9.36 -9.70 -2.75
CA THR A 60 8.47 -10.08 -3.85
C THR A 60 7.62 -8.89 -4.32
N SER A 61 7.22 -8.72 -5.57
CA SER A 61 6.42 -7.53 -5.96
C SER A 61 4.94 -7.62 -5.55
N TRP A 62 4.50 -8.75 -4.98
CA TRP A 62 3.11 -9.09 -4.69
C TRP A 62 2.81 -9.27 -3.19
N LEU A 63 3.61 -8.68 -2.29
CA LEU A 63 3.46 -8.82 -0.84
C LEU A 63 2.04 -8.53 -0.36
N GLU A 64 1.47 -7.41 -0.82
CA GLU A 64 0.19 -6.93 -0.37
C GLU A 64 -0.95 -7.83 -0.86
N SER A 65 -1.00 -8.18 -2.16
CA SER A 65 -1.99 -9.11 -2.70
C SER A 65 -1.86 -10.51 -2.09
N SER A 66 -0.63 -11.05 -1.97
CA SER A 66 -0.40 -12.34 -1.32
C SER A 66 -0.81 -12.39 0.14
N PHE A 67 -0.76 -11.27 0.86
CA PHE A 67 -1.26 -11.20 2.24
C PHE A 67 -2.77 -11.46 2.28
N PHE A 68 -3.54 -10.83 1.40
CA PHE A 68 -4.99 -11.04 1.32
C PHE A 68 -5.34 -12.42 0.80
N ASP A 69 -4.66 -12.89 -0.25
CA ASP A 69 -4.84 -14.25 -0.79
C ASP A 69 -4.58 -15.31 0.28
N THR A 70 -3.50 -15.17 1.04
CA THR A 70 -3.13 -16.11 2.12
C THR A 70 -4.18 -16.17 3.23
N LEU A 71 -4.84 -15.04 3.52
CA LEU A 71 -5.89 -14.94 4.52
C LEU A 71 -7.29 -15.26 3.96
N ALA A 72 -7.40 -15.51 2.65
CA ALA A 72 -8.67 -15.63 1.92
C ALA A 72 -9.60 -14.43 2.17
N ILE A 73 -9.03 -13.23 2.26
CA ILE A 73 -9.77 -11.98 2.42
C ILE A 73 -10.04 -11.42 1.01
N PRO A 74 -11.30 -11.15 0.64
CA PRO A 74 -11.63 -10.51 -0.62
C PRO A 74 -10.97 -9.13 -0.71
N PHE A 75 -10.36 -8.85 -1.85
CA PHE A 75 -9.82 -7.54 -2.15
C PHE A 75 -9.96 -7.21 -3.63
N ALA A 76 -10.02 -5.92 -3.93
CA ALA A 76 -9.91 -5.41 -5.29
C ALA A 76 -8.55 -4.73 -5.48
N GLU A 77 -7.90 -5.01 -6.61
CA GLU A 77 -6.70 -4.31 -7.06
C GLU A 77 -7.00 -3.53 -8.33
N GLU A 78 -6.72 -2.22 -8.34
CA GLU A 78 -6.96 -1.34 -9.49
C GLU A 78 -5.68 -0.58 -9.86
N ASP A 79 -5.32 -0.62 -11.14
CA ASP A 79 -4.19 0.10 -11.74
C ASP A 79 -4.56 0.73 -13.11
N GLY A 80 -3.80 1.75 -13.53
CA GLY A 80 -3.91 2.32 -14.88
C GLY A 80 -5.02 3.37 -15.10
N SER A 81 -5.73 3.80 -14.05
CA SER A 81 -6.65 4.94 -14.12
C SER A 81 -5.92 6.29 -14.18
N ASP A 82 -6.58 7.31 -14.73
CA ASP A 82 -6.14 8.69 -14.56
C ASP A 82 -6.27 9.14 -13.10
N TRP A 83 -5.55 10.21 -12.75
CA TRP A 83 -5.47 10.72 -11.39
C TRP A 83 -6.85 11.05 -10.81
N GLU A 84 -7.66 11.81 -11.55
CA GLU A 84 -8.96 12.27 -11.08
C GLU A 84 -9.87 11.09 -10.75
N THR A 85 -9.94 10.11 -11.65
CA THR A 85 -10.73 8.89 -11.45
C THR A 85 -10.25 8.09 -10.24
N ALA A 86 -8.94 7.82 -10.13
CA ALA A 86 -8.38 7.08 -8.99
C ALA A 86 -8.61 7.82 -7.66
N TRP A 87 -8.41 9.14 -7.66
CA TRP A 87 -8.58 9.94 -6.45
C TRP A 87 -10.04 10.02 -6.00
N GLU A 88 -11.00 10.08 -6.92
CA GLU A 88 -12.43 10.00 -6.60
C GLU A 88 -12.78 8.65 -5.97
N ALA A 89 -12.26 7.53 -6.50
CA ALA A 89 -12.46 6.19 -5.96
C ALA A 89 -11.92 6.04 -4.52
N VAL A 90 -10.67 6.46 -4.29
CA VAL A 90 -10.07 6.50 -2.94
C VAL A 90 -10.93 7.34 -1.99
N ASN A 91 -11.32 8.55 -2.41
CA ASN A 91 -12.10 9.42 -1.53
C ASN A 91 -13.44 8.80 -1.17
N ALA A 92 -14.14 8.17 -2.13
CA ALA A 92 -15.39 7.47 -1.86
C ALA A 92 -15.20 6.35 -0.82
N ARG A 93 -14.14 5.55 -0.93
CA ARG A 93 -13.80 4.48 0.04
C ARG A 93 -13.49 5.04 1.43
N ILE A 94 -12.65 6.08 1.52
CA ILE A 94 -12.30 6.72 2.81
C ILE A 94 -13.53 7.37 3.46
N VAL A 95 -14.43 7.98 2.67
CA VAL A 95 -15.71 8.51 3.16
C VAL A 95 -16.60 7.42 3.73
N GLY A 96 -16.62 6.24 3.10
CA GLY A 96 -17.31 5.06 3.61
C GLY A 96 -16.66 4.43 4.85
N GLY A 97 -15.47 4.88 5.27
CA GLY A 97 -14.74 4.32 6.40
C GLY A 97 -13.91 3.08 6.05
N THR A 98 -13.78 2.75 4.77
CA THR A 98 -12.96 1.65 4.25
C THR A 98 -11.54 2.15 3.97
N PRO A 99 -10.51 1.62 4.66
CA PRO A 99 -9.12 1.95 4.36
C PRO A 99 -8.71 1.45 2.97
N VAL A 100 -7.80 2.18 2.34
CA VAL A 100 -7.20 1.84 1.05
C VAL A 100 -5.69 1.78 1.22
N VAL A 101 -5.05 0.72 0.72
CA VAL A 101 -3.59 0.65 0.55
C VAL A 101 -3.25 1.26 -0.81
N LEU A 102 -2.32 2.23 -0.82
CA LEU A 102 -1.91 2.96 -2.02
C LEU A 102 -0.41 2.79 -2.24
N PHE A 103 0.00 2.51 -3.48
CA PHE A 103 1.39 2.67 -3.89
C PHE A 103 1.53 4.01 -4.60
N ALA A 104 2.43 4.85 -4.08
CA ALA A 104 2.75 6.15 -4.64
C ALA A 104 4.25 6.22 -4.89
N ASP A 105 4.64 6.88 -5.99
CA ASP A 105 6.05 7.13 -6.27
C ASP A 105 6.63 8.14 -5.27
N LEU A 106 7.68 7.73 -4.54
CA LEU A 106 8.43 8.58 -3.63
C LEU A 106 9.20 9.70 -4.34
N TYR A 107 9.51 9.55 -5.64
CA TYR A 107 10.17 10.57 -6.45
C TYR A 107 9.34 11.85 -6.54
N SER A 108 8.02 11.70 -6.62
CA SER A 108 7.09 12.81 -6.74
C SER A 108 6.64 13.37 -5.38
N VAL A 109 6.99 12.72 -4.26
CA VAL A 109 6.67 13.17 -2.89
C VAL A 109 7.71 14.18 -2.40
N PRO A 110 7.40 15.49 -2.26
CA PRO A 110 8.29 16.46 -1.64
C PRO A 110 8.68 16.02 -0.23
N HIS A 111 9.98 15.92 0.06
CA HIS A 111 10.59 15.43 1.31
C HIS A 111 10.30 16.27 2.57
N LYS A 112 9.32 17.18 2.53
CA LYS A 112 8.91 18.03 3.65
C LYS A 112 7.49 17.65 4.03
N ALA A 113 7.20 17.59 5.33
CA ALA A 113 5.88 17.35 5.92
C ALA A 113 4.83 18.36 5.41
N ARG A 114 4.39 18.17 4.17
CA ARG A 114 3.41 18.97 3.45
C ARG A 114 2.46 17.99 2.79
N ARG A 115 1.18 18.36 2.80
CA ARG A 115 0.10 17.62 2.15
C ARG A 115 0.42 17.51 0.65
N LEU A 116 0.55 16.27 0.17
CA LEU A 116 0.79 15.97 -1.23
C LEU A 116 -0.35 16.51 -2.10
N THR A 117 0.03 16.96 -3.29
CA THR A 117 -0.91 17.41 -4.31
C THR A 117 -1.13 16.34 -5.36
N ALA A 118 -2.20 16.49 -6.14
CA ALA A 118 -2.65 15.53 -7.15
C ALA A 118 -1.58 15.09 -8.16
N SER A 119 -0.73 16.01 -8.59
CA SER A 119 0.31 15.75 -9.58
C SER A 119 1.52 14.97 -9.03
N GLU A 120 1.53 14.68 -7.73
CA GLU A 120 2.68 14.16 -7.00
C GLU A 120 2.52 12.70 -6.55
N CYS A 121 1.43 12.05 -6.96
CA CYS A 121 1.12 10.66 -6.64
C CYS A 121 0.83 9.92 -7.94
N GLU A 122 1.84 9.27 -8.54
CA GLU A 122 1.57 8.24 -9.55
C GLU A 122 0.99 7.01 -8.81
N PHE A 123 -0.28 6.72 -9.08
CA PHE A 123 -1.02 5.64 -8.44
C PHE A 123 -0.60 4.29 -9.04
N GLY A 124 -0.03 3.42 -8.22
CA GLY A 124 -0.04 1.98 -8.45
C GLY A 124 -0.95 1.35 -7.41
N GLY A 125 -1.92 0.54 -7.81
CA GLY A 125 -2.67 -0.37 -6.95
C GLY A 125 -3.44 0.28 -5.79
N GLU A 126 -4.76 0.31 -5.89
CA GLU A 126 -5.60 0.33 -4.69
C GLU A 126 -5.77 -1.08 -4.17
N ILE A 127 -5.55 -1.35 -2.88
CA ILE A 127 -6.08 -2.58 -2.26
C ILE A 127 -7.10 -2.20 -1.20
N GLY A 128 -8.37 -2.45 -1.50
CA GLY A 128 -9.49 -2.32 -0.57
C GLY A 128 -9.92 -3.69 -0.07
N ALA A 129 -9.95 -3.87 1.25
CA ALA A 129 -10.58 -5.04 1.87
C ALA A 129 -12.06 -4.72 2.14
N GLU A 130 -12.96 -5.56 1.64
CA GLU A 130 -14.41 -5.47 1.86
C GLU A 130 -14.83 -5.96 3.27
#